data_AF-A0A7S1AA90-F1
#
_entry.id   AF-A0A7S1AA90-F1
#
_cell.length_a   1.000
_cell.length_b   1.000
_cell.length_c   1.000
_cell.angle_alpha   90.00
_cell.angle_beta   90.00
_cell.angle_gamma   90.00
#
_symmetry.space_group_name_H-M   'P 1'
#
loop_
_entity.id
_entity.type
_entity.pdbx_description
1 polymer ?
#
loop_
_entity_poly.entity_id
_entity_poly.type
_entity_poly.pdbx_seq_one_letter_code
_entity_poly.pdbx_strand_id
1 'polypeptide(L)'
;AGGRASYVRQRSPRSENTMEDRKHRMSRVASRLEELRNQLPDAALKAYQALKQALRPHSGRHGCRPQFETDFWENLQYCFPHAFDIRIRQIGSWNQWEVTIDEHTTMFCSVRLEVLGSNHEFVKDLKQKARIVKETLSEDNGKWKRALLPENGGIFNYDDTLSDFEVECRGRVEGFRQQGEPSKRYSQMWVDSPACKRCGRPEEEDQLSGVHMCVVFANFQCRRCNYTWASHHARLKPDETLMGQQCSRCASAGVAKEWKPNTRGDEESRGQGGMHQSRLCDACREFGNCMGMFYDPFVLTTALSLVSGHFVQWHPFSEEMPELLLADLGKEFSGLQVCLQPHVYTAPWEEKPYSAYDAEKTQGRHRWIRKDEPLLSAQAGIKDQIGFQKFLTKNEPDRSEAMPRTGFLLAPFDTEEEMQKAAVEAFNAVEDEKRTGLSVMCIDHQAGPHAGDEAGGSPEVRRPEVEQIPKLNKFNKIGGWQPPQPSPE
;
A
#
# COMPACT_ATOMS: atom_id res chain seq x y z
N ALA A 1 47.73 26.87 -43.90
CA ALA A 1 46.73 27.33 -42.93
C ALA A 1 45.55 26.36 -42.96
N GLY A 2 45.28 25.65 -41.86
CA GLY A 2 44.19 24.67 -41.80
C GLY A 2 44.41 23.57 -40.76
N GLY A 3 44.69 23.94 -39.50
CA GLY A 3 44.76 22.99 -38.39
C GLY A 3 43.36 22.74 -37.84
N ARG A 4 42.85 21.51 -37.97
CA ARG A 4 41.63 21.05 -37.28
C ARG A 4 41.96 20.85 -35.80
N ALA A 5 41.45 21.75 -34.94
CA ALA A 5 41.48 21.59 -33.50
C ALA A 5 40.46 20.52 -33.09
N SER A 6 40.95 19.36 -32.63
CA SER A 6 40.15 18.33 -31.97
C SER A 6 39.76 18.79 -30.58
N TYR A 7 38.52 19.26 -30.41
CA TYR A 7 37.91 19.50 -29.10
C TYR A 7 37.67 18.16 -28.40
N VAL A 8 38.63 17.74 -27.58
CA VAL A 8 38.41 16.70 -26.58
C VAL A 8 37.50 17.31 -25.51
N ARG A 9 36.20 16.96 -25.52
CA ARG A 9 35.29 17.23 -24.40
C ARG A 9 35.87 16.55 -23.16
N GLN A 10 36.50 17.32 -22.28
CA GLN A 10 36.80 16.89 -20.92
C GLN A 10 35.47 16.51 -20.27
N ARG A 11 35.23 15.21 -20.08
CA ARG A 11 34.14 14.72 -19.24
C ARG A 11 34.45 15.23 -17.84
N SER A 12 33.59 16.11 -17.29
CA SER A 12 33.67 16.50 -15.89
C SER A 12 33.80 15.24 -15.03
N PRO A 13 34.69 15.23 -14.03
CA PRO A 13 34.80 14.10 -13.12
C PRO A 13 33.40 13.84 -12.53
N ARG A 14 32.85 12.65 -12.77
CA ARG A 14 31.64 12.19 -12.08
C ARG A 14 31.94 12.36 -10.60
N SER A 15 31.23 13.26 -9.93
CA SER A 15 31.38 13.52 -8.50
C SER A 15 31.38 12.18 -7.78
N GLU A 16 32.52 11.83 -7.18
CA GLU A 16 32.60 10.65 -6.35
C GLU A 16 31.52 10.80 -5.27
N ASN A 17 30.64 9.79 -5.21
CA ASN A 17 29.49 9.75 -4.32
C ASN A 17 30.03 9.59 -2.88
N THR A 18 30.43 10.71 -2.25
CA THR A 18 31.14 10.69 -0.96
C THR A 18 30.27 10.08 0.14
N MET A 19 30.90 9.54 1.18
CA MET A 19 30.18 9.02 2.35
C MET A 19 29.25 10.08 2.98
N GLU A 20 29.61 11.36 2.87
CA GLU A 20 28.79 12.48 3.35
C GLU A 20 27.52 12.69 2.52
N ASP A 21 27.58 12.59 1.19
CA ASP A 21 26.38 12.67 0.35
C ASP A 21 25.40 11.53 0.70
N ARG A 22 25.92 10.32 0.93
CA ARG A 22 25.11 9.17 1.39
C ARG A 22 24.43 9.44 2.74
N LYS A 23 25.17 9.93 3.73
CA LYS A 23 24.60 10.28 5.04
C LYS A 23 23.54 11.37 4.90
N HIS A 24 23.79 12.38 4.06
CA HIS A 24 22.85 13.47 3.84
C HIS A 24 21.54 12.99 3.18
N ARG A 25 21.64 12.11 2.17
CA ARG A 25 20.46 11.52 1.51
C ARG A 25 19.61 10.69 2.47
N MET A 26 20.22 9.84 3.28
CA MET A 26 19.51 9.06 4.29
C MET A 26 18.84 9.94 5.35
N SER A 27 19.55 10.96 5.85
CA SER A 27 19.00 11.92 6.80
C SER A 27 17.75 12.60 6.24
N ARG A 28 17.73 12.96 4.95
CA ARG A 28 16.55 13.54 4.29
C ARG A 28 15.36 12.56 4.19
N VAL A 29 15.62 11.26 4.04
CA VAL A 29 14.57 10.23 4.05
C VAL A 29 14.04 10.06 5.47
N ALA A 30 14.92 9.92 6.45
CA ALA A 30 14.55 9.80 7.86
C ALA A 30 13.68 10.99 8.32
N SER A 31 14.14 12.22 8.08
CA SER A 31 13.34 13.42 8.42
C SER A 31 12.00 13.49 7.69
N ARG A 32 11.89 12.92 6.48
CA ARG A 32 10.61 12.85 5.75
C ARG A 32 9.66 11.85 6.39
N LEU A 33 10.17 10.68 6.78
CA LEU A 33 9.38 9.65 7.43
C LEU A 33 8.87 10.13 8.78
N GLU A 34 9.72 10.82 9.55
CA GLU A 34 9.35 11.45 10.82
C GLU A 34 8.28 12.54 10.63
N GLU A 35 8.48 13.44 9.66
CA GLU A 35 7.50 14.48 9.33
C GLU A 35 6.15 13.87 8.93
N LEU A 36 6.14 12.81 8.12
CA LEU A 36 4.92 12.10 7.73
C LEU A 36 4.23 11.50 8.97
N ARG A 37 4.98 10.77 9.80
CA ARG A 37 4.46 10.14 11.03
C ARG A 37 3.79 11.16 11.95
N ASN A 38 4.43 12.32 12.15
CA ASN A 38 3.94 13.37 13.03
C ASN A 38 2.69 14.09 12.49
N GLN A 39 2.36 13.91 11.20
CA GLN A 39 1.18 14.50 10.55
C GLN A 39 0.01 13.50 10.40
N LEU A 40 0.21 12.23 10.75
CA LEU A 40 -0.84 11.22 10.62
C LEU A 40 -1.93 11.43 11.69
N PRO A 41 -3.22 11.39 11.30
CA PRO A 41 -4.31 11.26 12.27
C PRO A 41 -4.17 9.99 13.12
N ASP A 42 -4.76 9.96 14.31
CA ASP A 42 -4.61 8.86 15.28
C ASP A 42 -4.84 7.47 14.69
N ALA A 43 -5.92 7.30 13.91
CA ALA A 43 -6.20 6.02 13.25
C ALA A 43 -5.12 5.64 12.22
N ALA A 44 -4.64 6.61 11.43
CA ALA A 44 -3.56 6.37 10.49
C ALA A 44 -2.22 6.08 11.19
N LEU A 45 -1.97 6.71 12.34
CA LEU A 45 -0.79 6.44 13.16
C LEU A 45 -0.83 5.01 13.73
N LYS A 46 -2.00 4.53 14.16
CA LYS A 46 -2.18 3.13 14.59
C LYS A 46 -1.93 2.14 13.44
N ALA A 47 -2.45 2.41 12.24
CA ALA A 47 -2.14 1.57 11.08
C ALA A 47 -0.65 1.61 10.69
N TYR A 48 0.00 2.77 10.86
CA TYR A 48 1.45 2.90 10.69
C TYR A 48 2.21 2.04 11.72
N GLN A 49 1.76 2.02 12.98
CA GLN A 49 2.33 1.15 14.01
C GLN A 49 2.16 -0.33 13.67
N ALA A 50 1.00 -0.72 13.16
CA ALA A 50 0.76 -2.08 12.69
C ALA A 50 1.71 -2.48 11.54
N LEU A 51 1.93 -1.59 10.55
CA LEU A 51 2.94 -1.81 9.50
C LEU A 51 4.35 -1.93 10.07
N LYS A 52 4.72 -1.08 11.03
CA LYS A 52 6.03 -1.12 11.70
C LYS A 52 6.24 -2.46 12.42
N GLN A 53 5.22 -2.98 13.11
CA GLN A 53 5.28 -4.28 13.77
C GLN A 53 5.41 -5.42 12.76
N ALA A 54 4.65 -5.38 11.66
CA ALA A 54 4.74 -6.36 10.57
C ALA A 54 6.09 -6.33 9.83
N LEU A 55 6.78 -5.19 9.78
CA LEU A 55 8.12 -5.08 9.19
C LEU A 55 9.23 -5.61 10.11
N ARG A 56 9.01 -5.66 11.42
CA ARG A 56 10.05 -6.02 12.40
C ARG A 56 10.72 -7.37 12.10
N PRO A 57 10.00 -8.46 11.76
CA PRO A 57 10.62 -9.73 11.37
C PRO A 57 11.64 -9.57 10.25
N HIS A 58 11.38 -8.72 9.26
CA HIS A 58 12.26 -8.53 8.09
C HIS A 58 13.63 -7.92 8.43
N SER A 59 13.79 -7.30 9.60
CA SER A 59 15.08 -6.81 10.10
C SER A 59 15.95 -7.89 10.77
N GLY A 60 15.36 -9.05 11.11
CA GLY A 60 16.08 -10.17 11.68
C GLY A 60 16.93 -10.89 10.63
N ARG A 61 18.00 -11.56 11.07
CA ARG A 61 18.76 -12.48 10.21
C ARG A 61 17.82 -13.57 9.72
N HIS A 62 17.66 -13.70 8.41
CA HIS A 62 16.69 -14.59 7.75
C HIS A 62 15.21 -14.31 8.11
N GLY A 63 14.86 -13.17 8.71
CA GLY A 63 13.49 -12.95 9.18
C GLY A 63 12.49 -12.51 8.09
N CYS A 64 12.92 -12.48 6.84
CA CYS A 64 12.09 -12.09 5.71
C CYS A 64 11.21 -13.28 5.28
N ARG A 65 9.89 -13.18 5.53
CA ARG A 65 8.92 -14.26 5.30
C ARG A 65 7.75 -13.84 4.39
N PRO A 66 7.14 -14.76 3.62
CA PRO A 66 6.01 -14.45 2.74
C PRO A 66 4.66 -14.39 3.49
N GLN A 67 4.63 -13.81 4.69
CA GLN A 67 3.45 -13.67 5.57
C GLN A 67 3.14 -12.22 5.95
N PHE A 68 3.77 -11.24 5.29
CA PHE A 68 3.64 -9.84 5.67
C PHE A 68 2.18 -9.35 5.77
N GLU A 69 1.31 -9.77 4.84
CA GLU A 69 -0.11 -9.41 4.87
C GLU A 69 -0.84 -9.96 6.11
N THR A 70 -0.56 -11.20 6.50
CA THR A 70 -1.12 -11.82 7.71
C THR A 70 -0.60 -11.10 8.95
N ASP A 71 0.70 -10.87 9.04
CA ASP A 71 1.32 -10.11 10.13
C ASP A 71 0.70 -8.71 10.24
N PHE A 72 0.53 -8.03 9.11
CA PHE A 72 -0.06 -6.69 9.09
C PHE A 72 -1.51 -6.70 9.57
N TRP A 73 -2.30 -7.68 9.14
CA TRP A 73 -3.69 -7.84 9.59
C TRP A 73 -3.79 -8.10 11.10
N GLU A 74 -3.00 -9.04 11.63
CA GLU A 74 -2.99 -9.35 13.07
C GLU A 74 -2.58 -8.13 13.90
N ASN A 75 -1.56 -7.40 13.46
CA ASN A 75 -1.13 -6.17 14.13
C ASN A 75 -2.18 -5.04 14.03
N LEU A 76 -2.98 -4.98 12.95
CA LEU A 76 -4.12 -4.05 12.88
C LEU A 76 -5.16 -4.40 13.94
N GLN A 77 -5.53 -5.68 14.08
CA GLN A 77 -6.48 -6.10 15.12
C GLN A 77 -5.97 -5.75 16.52
N TYR A 78 -4.68 -5.93 16.77
CA TYR A 78 -4.05 -5.54 18.02
C TYR A 78 -4.06 -4.02 18.27
N CYS A 79 -3.77 -3.21 17.26
CA CYS A 79 -3.78 -1.74 17.37
C CYS A 79 -5.19 -1.14 17.49
N PHE A 80 -6.24 -1.88 17.11
CA PHE A 80 -7.64 -1.45 17.13
C PHE A 80 -8.53 -2.43 17.93
N PRO A 81 -8.29 -2.63 19.23
CA PRO A 81 -9.01 -3.63 20.03
C PRO A 81 -10.50 -3.33 20.24
N HIS A 82 -10.92 -2.09 19.95
CA HIS A 82 -12.30 -1.63 20.10
C HIS A 82 -13.01 -1.38 18.76
N ALA A 83 -12.34 -1.62 17.62
CA ALA A 83 -13.00 -1.51 16.33
C ALA A 83 -13.98 -2.68 16.17
N PHE A 84 -15.20 -2.36 15.71
CA PHE A 84 -16.23 -3.35 15.41
C PHE A 84 -15.99 -3.99 14.04
N ASP A 85 -15.48 -3.21 13.08
CA ASP A 85 -15.17 -3.67 11.73
C ASP A 85 -13.83 -3.10 11.26
N ILE A 86 -12.89 -4.01 10.98
CA ILE A 86 -11.63 -3.70 10.31
C ILE A 86 -11.72 -4.38 8.95
N ARG A 87 -11.75 -3.61 7.86
CA ARG A 87 -11.73 -4.16 6.50
C ARG A 87 -10.41 -3.85 5.84
N ILE A 88 -9.74 -4.89 5.37
CA ILE A 88 -8.54 -4.77 4.54
C ILE A 88 -8.87 -5.22 3.13
N ARG A 89 -8.50 -4.41 2.14
CA ARG A 89 -8.62 -4.76 0.73
C ARG A 89 -7.31 -4.46 0.03
N GLN A 90 -6.66 -5.48 -0.51
CA GLN A 90 -5.49 -5.28 -1.36
C GLN A 90 -5.92 -4.54 -2.65
N ILE A 91 -5.18 -3.51 -3.02
CA ILE A 91 -5.42 -2.70 -4.22
C ILE A 91 -4.36 -3.02 -5.27
N GLY A 92 -4.84 -3.35 -6.47
CA GLY A 92 -3.98 -3.80 -7.55
C GLY A 92 -3.26 -5.09 -7.19
N SER A 93 -2.21 -5.41 -7.94
CA SER A 93 -1.41 -6.62 -7.69
C SER A 93 -0.14 -6.34 -6.88
N TRP A 94 0.00 -5.15 -6.29
CA TRP A 94 1.28 -4.59 -5.89
C TRP A 94 1.32 -4.15 -4.41
N ASN A 95 0.85 -4.98 -3.46
CA ASN A 95 1.03 -4.79 -2.00
C ASN A 95 0.78 -3.37 -1.47
N GLN A 96 -0.35 -2.80 -1.89
CA GLN A 96 -1.00 -1.67 -1.26
C GLN A 96 -2.34 -2.16 -0.70
N TRP A 97 -2.72 -1.68 0.47
CA TRP A 97 -3.95 -2.07 1.15
C TRP A 97 -4.81 -0.84 1.44
N GLU A 98 -6.07 -0.89 1.05
CA GLU A 98 -7.11 -0.04 1.61
C GLU A 98 -7.52 -0.62 2.96
N VAL A 99 -7.38 0.18 4.02
CA VAL A 99 -7.79 -0.18 5.37
C VAL A 99 -8.94 0.74 5.76
N THR A 100 -10.09 0.15 6.09
CA THR A 100 -11.26 0.86 6.60
C THR A 100 -11.52 0.43 8.03
N ILE A 101 -11.64 1.40 8.94
CA ILE A 101 -11.96 1.18 10.35
C ILE A 101 -13.35 1.77 10.64
N ASP A 102 -14.28 0.95 11.13
CA ASP A 102 -15.64 1.30 11.57
C ASP A 102 -16.42 2.16 10.55
N GLU A 103 -16.25 1.91 9.24
CA GLU A 103 -16.86 2.66 8.13
C GLU A 103 -16.50 4.16 8.03
N HIS A 104 -15.74 4.71 8.96
CA HIS A 104 -15.52 6.14 9.08
C HIS A 104 -14.16 6.59 8.58
N THR A 105 -13.13 5.77 8.75
CA THR A 105 -11.76 6.14 8.36
C THR A 105 -11.23 5.18 7.31
N THR A 106 -11.01 5.70 6.10
CA THR A 106 -10.31 4.97 5.04
C THR A 106 -8.88 5.49 4.91
N MET A 107 -7.93 4.58 4.94
CA MET A 107 -6.50 4.88 4.77
C MET A 107 -5.86 3.85 3.84
N PHE A 108 -4.77 4.25 3.22
CA PHE A 108 -4.02 3.46 2.27
C PHE A 108 -2.66 3.14 2.88
N CYS A 109 -2.38 1.86 3.02
CA CYS A 109 -1.19 1.33 3.67
C CYS A 109 -0.31 0.64 2.62
N SER A 110 1.00 0.81 2.69
CA SER A 110 1.95 0.10 1.81
C SER A 110 3.35 0.10 2.43
N VAL A 111 4.22 -0.76 1.90
CA VAL A 111 5.66 -0.69 2.19
C VAL A 111 6.37 -0.16 0.96
N ARG A 112 7.13 0.91 1.12
CA ARG A 112 7.85 1.58 0.02
C ARG A 112 9.29 1.11 -0.03
N LEU A 113 9.73 0.76 -1.24
CA LEU A 113 11.14 0.71 -1.58
C LEU A 113 11.59 2.04 -2.21
N GLU A 114 12.60 2.69 -1.65
CA GLU A 114 13.23 3.90 -2.21
C GLU A 114 14.70 3.61 -2.52
N VAL A 115 15.11 3.81 -3.78
CA VAL A 115 16.50 3.67 -4.23
C VAL A 115 17.11 5.06 -4.31
N LEU A 116 18.04 5.36 -3.41
CA LEU A 116 18.71 6.66 -3.36
C LEU A 116 19.90 6.68 -4.30
N GLY A 117 19.65 7.19 -5.49
CA GLY A 117 20.64 7.39 -6.53
C GLY A 117 19.97 7.34 -7.90
N SER A 118 20.56 8.02 -8.87
CA SER A 118 20.04 8.06 -10.24
C SER A 118 20.48 6.82 -11.03
N ASN A 119 20.14 5.62 -10.56
CA ASN A 119 20.42 4.37 -11.26
C ASN A 119 19.13 3.73 -11.77
N HIS A 120 18.62 4.26 -12.88
CA HIS A 120 17.39 3.76 -13.50
C HIS A 120 17.51 2.30 -13.99
N GLU A 121 18.69 1.89 -14.44
CA GLU A 121 18.94 0.51 -14.87
C GLU A 121 18.83 -0.47 -13.69
N PHE A 122 19.36 -0.10 -12.52
CA PHE A 122 19.18 -0.90 -11.31
C PHE A 122 17.70 -1.07 -10.95
N VAL A 123 16.92 0.01 -10.98
CA VAL A 123 15.48 -0.08 -10.64
C VAL A 123 14.72 -0.92 -11.66
N LYS A 124 15.10 -0.84 -12.94
CA LYS A 124 14.51 -1.67 -14.00
C LYS A 124 14.81 -3.15 -13.79
N ASP A 125 16.07 -3.51 -13.52
CA ASP A 125 16.49 -4.89 -13.22
C ASP A 125 15.79 -5.41 -11.94
N LEU A 126 15.71 -4.58 -10.91
CA LEU A 126 15.04 -4.91 -9.66
C LEU A 126 13.54 -5.18 -9.85
N LYS A 127 12.83 -4.31 -10.59
CA LYS A 127 11.42 -4.52 -10.91
C LYS A 127 11.18 -5.84 -11.62
N GLN A 128 12.06 -6.18 -12.56
CA GLN A 128 11.97 -7.42 -13.32
C GLN A 128 12.17 -8.64 -12.41
N LYS A 129 13.21 -8.63 -11.59
CA LYS A 129 13.47 -9.73 -10.65
C LYS A 129 12.35 -9.89 -9.63
N ALA A 130 11.82 -8.79 -9.12
CA ALA A 130 10.66 -8.81 -8.21
C ALA A 130 9.41 -9.40 -8.87
N ARG A 131 9.19 -9.17 -10.17
CA ARG A 131 8.11 -9.83 -10.91
C ARG A 131 8.31 -11.34 -10.97
N ILE A 132 9.51 -11.79 -11.35
CA ILE A 132 9.84 -13.22 -11.41
C ILE A 132 9.61 -13.87 -10.06
N VAL A 133 10.12 -13.27 -8.98
CA VAL A 133 9.93 -13.77 -7.61
C VAL A 133 8.45 -13.88 -7.25
N LYS A 134 7.64 -12.86 -7.55
CA LYS A 134 6.20 -12.86 -7.29
C LYS A 134 5.45 -13.93 -8.09
N GLU A 135 5.77 -14.08 -9.38
CA GLU A 135 5.17 -15.10 -10.25
C GLU A 135 5.52 -16.51 -9.76
N THR A 136 6.79 -16.74 -9.41
CA THR A 136 7.23 -18.01 -8.81
C THR A 136 6.51 -18.26 -7.48
N LEU A 137 6.41 -17.26 -6.60
CA LEU A 137 5.73 -17.41 -5.31
C LEU A 137 4.25 -17.82 -5.45
N SER A 138 3.62 -17.41 -6.55
CA SER A 138 2.19 -17.65 -6.85
C SER A 138 1.95 -18.94 -7.66
N GLU A 139 3.00 -19.63 -8.08
CA GLU A 139 2.93 -20.84 -8.91
C GLU A 139 2.26 -22.01 -8.17
N ASP A 140 1.57 -22.87 -8.93
CA ASP A 140 0.95 -24.12 -8.45
C ASP A 140 0.12 -23.94 -7.18
N ASN A 141 -0.76 -22.92 -7.21
CA ASN A 141 -1.59 -22.52 -6.06
C ASN A 141 -0.75 -22.17 -4.83
N GLY A 142 0.35 -21.43 -5.03
CA GLY A 142 1.25 -21.01 -3.97
C GLY A 142 2.02 -22.17 -3.34
N LYS A 143 2.51 -23.14 -4.13
CA LYS A 143 3.36 -24.23 -3.62
C LYS A 143 4.56 -23.67 -2.85
N TRP A 144 5.20 -22.64 -3.41
CA TRP A 144 6.37 -22.01 -2.83
C TRP A 144 6.02 -21.24 -1.58
N LYS A 145 4.89 -20.50 -1.61
CA LYS A 145 4.39 -19.83 -0.40
C LYS A 145 4.24 -20.83 0.73
N ARG A 146 3.58 -21.98 0.51
CA ARG A 146 3.41 -23.05 1.51
C ARG A 146 4.72 -23.68 1.96
N ALA A 147 5.62 -24.01 1.04
CA ALA A 147 6.93 -24.61 1.36
C ALA A 147 7.84 -23.67 2.16
N LEU A 148 7.68 -22.36 1.98
CA LEU A 148 8.40 -21.32 2.72
C LEU A 148 7.73 -20.98 4.06
N LEU A 149 6.56 -21.55 4.38
CA LEU A 149 5.97 -21.43 5.71
C LEU A 149 6.45 -22.57 6.61
N PRO A 150 6.69 -22.32 7.89
CA PRO A 150 7.00 -23.40 8.82
C PRO A 150 5.74 -24.24 9.03
N GLU A 151 5.84 -25.54 8.79
CA GLU A 151 4.82 -26.48 9.26
C GLU A 151 4.87 -26.46 10.81
N ASN A 152 3.87 -25.84 11.46
CA ASN A 152 3.66 -25.85 12.91
C ASN A 152 4.54 -24.90 13.77
N GLY A 153 4.95 -23.73 13.26
CA GLY A 153 5.58 -22.70 14.09
C GLY A 153 6.96 -23.07 14.65
N GLY A 154 7.61 -24.08 14.07
CA GLY A 154 8.98 -24.48 14.41
C GLY A 154 10.04 -23.43 14.04
N ILE A 155 11.21 -23.55 14.65
CA ILE A 155 12.40 -22.76 14.31
C ILE A 155 12.79 -23.10 12.87
N PHE A 156 12.77 -22.10 12.00
CA PHE A 156 13.15 -22.23 10.59
C PHE A 156 14.57 -22.76 10.43
N ASN A 157 14.76 -23.71 9.52
CA ASN A 157 16.05 -23.99 8.92
C ASN A 157 16.07 -23.35 7.52
N TYR A 158 16.42 -22.06 7.45
CA TYR A 158 16.36 -21.26 6.21
C TYR A 158 17.37 -21.69 5.15
N ASP A 159 18.42 -22.41 5.54
CA ASP A 159 19.58 -22.63 4.66
C ASP A 159 19.25 -23.49 3.43
N ASP A 160 18.35 -24.48 3.55
CA ASP A 160 18.04 -25.40 2.44
C ASP A 160 16.84 -24.95 1.60
N THR A 161 15.72 -24.52 2.20
CA THR A 161 14.46 -24.25 1.46
C THR A 161 14.41 -22.87 0.79
N LEU A 162 14.98 -21.85 1.42
CA LEU A 162 15.12 -20.53 0.79
C LEU A 162 16.07 -20.62 -0.41
N SER A 163 17.13 -21.44 -0.27
CA SER A 163 18.07 -21.74 -1.35
C SER A 163 17.35 -22.35 -2.56
N ASP A 164 16.48 -23.35 -2.38
CA ASP A 164 15.73 -23.94 -3.49
C ASP A 164 14.84 -22.94 -4.23
N PHE A 165 14.12 -22.09 -3.49
CA PHE A 165 13.29 -21.03 -4.09
C PHE A 165 14.13 -19.98 -4.83
N GLU A 166 15.25 -19.56 -4.24
CA GLU A 166 16.19 -18.64 -4.88
C GLU A 166 16.85 -19.24 -6.12
N VAL A 167 17.17 -20.55 -6.09
CA VAL A 167 17.69 -21.31 -7.23
C VAL A 167 16.65 -21.38 -8.35
N GLU A 168 15.38 -21.65 -8.05
CA GLU A 168 14.30 -21.62 -9.05
C GLU A 168 14.16 -20.22 -9.66
N CYS A 169 14.14 -19.18 -8.84
CA CYS A 169 14.06 -17.80 -9.33
C CYS A 169 15.27 -17.44 -10.20
N ARG A 170 16.48 -17.83 -9.79
CA ARG A 170 17.72 -17.62 -10.54
C ARG A 170 17.71 -18.39 -11.86
N GLY A 171 17.28 -19.64 -11.84
CA GLY A 171 17.11 -20.48 -13.04
C GLY A 171 16.17 -19.85 -14.04
N ARG A 172 15.08 -19.21 -13.59
CA ARG A 172 14.20 -18.43 -14.48
C ARG A 172 14.92 -17.20 -15.04
N VAL A 173 15.55 -16.40 -14.19
CA VAL A 173 16.34 -15.22 -14.60
C VAL A 173 17.41 -15.59 -15.65
N GLU A 174 18.07 -16.74 -15.50
CA GLU A 174 19.11 -17.23 -16.42
C GLU A 174 18.55 -17.93 -17.66
N GLY A 175 17.45 -18.66 -17.54
CA GLY A 175 16.71 -19.21 -18.68
C GLY A 175 16.26 -18.13 -19.65
N PHE A 176 15.94 -16.93 -19.13
CA PHE A 176 15.74 -15.73 -19.93
C PHE A 176 17.01 -15.24 -20.65
N ARG A 177 18.21 -15.50 -20.13
CA ARG A 177 19.50 -15.08 -20.71
C ARG A 177 20.06 -16.06 -21.75
N GLN A 178 19.89 -17.37 -21.56
CA GLN A 178 20.55 -18.40 -22.39
C GLN A 178 19.92 -18.62 -23.77
N GLN A 179 18.72 -18.11 -24.05
CA GLN A 179 18.06 -18.23 -25.35
C GLN A 179 18.57 -17.26 -26.45
N GLY A 180 19.82 -16.79 -26.36
CA GLY A 180 20.58 -16.27 -27.51
C GLY A 180 20.12 -14.97 -28.18
N GLU A 181 18.97 -14.39 -27.83
CA GLU A 181 18.55 -13.05 -28.28
C GLU A 181 18.26 -12.15 -27.07
N PRO A 182 19.27 -11.42 -26.55
CA PRO A 182 19.15 -10.59 -25.35
C PRO A 182 18.15 -9.43 -25.45
N SER A 183 17.56 -9.18 -26.64
CA SER A 183 16.68 -8.04 -26.89
C SER A 183 15.27 -8.42 -27.37
N LYS A 184 14.99 -9.65 -27.83
CA LYS A 184 13.68 -9.96 -28.45
C LYS A 184 12.71 -10.70 -27.54
N ARG A 185 13.16 -11.59 -26.66
CA ARG A 185 12.27 -12.22 -25.65
C ARG A 185 11.99 -11.35 -24.42
N TYR A 186 12.89 -10.43 -24.12
CA TYR A 186 12.62 -9.32 -23.20
C TYR A 186 11.50 -8.44 -23.73
N SER A 187 11.44 -8.22 -25.05
CA SER A 187 10.24 -7.70 -25.65
C SER A 187 9.10 -8.71 -25.44
N GLN A 188 9.25 -10.02 -25.66
CA GLN A 188 8.10 -10.96 -25.65
C GLN A 188 7.23 -11.04 -24.38
N MET A 189 7.77 -11.01 -23.15
CA MET A 189 6.90 -10.91 -21.96
C MET A 189 6.11 -9.60 -21.89
N TRP A 190 6.62 -8.56 -22.53
CA TRP A 190 5.99 -7.26 -22.70
C TRP A 190 5.26 -7.09 -24.05
N VAL A 191 5.47 -7.96 -25.03
CA VAL A 191 4.91 -7.90 -26.40
C VAL A 191 3.55 -8.55 -26.42
N ASP A 192 3.31 -9.52 -25.52
CA ASP A 192 1.96 -10.03 -25.29
C ASP A 192 1.15 -9.07 -24.38
N SER A 193 1.83 -8.24 -23.58
CA SER A 193 1.17 -7.16 -22.86
C SER A 193 0.78 -6.07 -23.86
N PRO A 194 -0.49 -5.66 -23.93
CA PRO A 194 -0.92 -4.63 -24.85
C PRO A 194 -0.09 -3.36 -24.64
N ALA A 195 0.44 -2.81 -25.73
CA ALA A 195 1.09 -1.52 -25.68
C ALA A 195 0.02 -0.45 -25.40
N CYS A 196 0.28 0.40 -24.42
CA CYS A 196 -0.59 1.53 -24.11
C CYS A 196 -0.72 2.42 -25.33
N LYS A 197 -1.95 2.67 -25.78
CA LYS A 197 -2.26 3.51 -26.95
C LYS A 197 -1.73 4.95 -26.85
N ARG A 198 -1.43 5.43 -25.64
CA ARG A 198 -1.00 6.80 -25.38
C ARG A 198 0.51 6.98 -25.39
N CYS A 199 1.22 6.13 -24.66
CA CYS A 199 2.67 6.26 -24.51
C CYS A 199 3.46 5.24 -25.35
N GLY A 200 2.79 4.26 -25.95
CA GLY A 200 3.42 3.18 -26.72
C GLY A 200 4.27 2.24 -25.86
N ARG A 201 4.25 2.38 -24.53
CA ARG A 201 4.92 1.48 -23.60
C ARG A 201 3.99 0.35 -23.21
N PRO A 202 4.54 -0.81 -22.87
CA PRO A 202 3.73 -1.90 -22.34
C PRO A 202 2.94 -1.48 -21.08
N GLU A 203 1.70 -1.94 -20.95
CA GLU A 203 0.82 -1.53 -19.86
C GLU A 203 1.37 -1.87 -18.46
N GLU A 204 2.18 -2.92 -18.32
CA GLU A 204 2.71 -3.31 -17.00
C GLU A 204 3.92 -2.46 -16.52
N GLU A 205 4.57 -1.63 -17.37
CA GLU A 205 5.89 -1.01 -17.09
C GLU A 205 5.77 0.11 -16.06
N ASP A 206 4.66 0.82 -16.19
CA ASP A 206 4.36 2.07 -15.54
C ASP A 206 3.09 1.95 -14.67
N GLN A 207 2.88 0.77 -14.06
CA GLN A 207 1.76 0.55 -13.16
C GLN A 207 1.93 1.26 -11.82
N LEU A 208 0.87 1.93 -11.39
CA LEU A 208 0.66 2.38 -10.02
C LEU A 208 -0.62 1.72 -9.52
N SER A 209 -0.52 0.92 -8.45
CA SER A 209 -1.65 0.14 -7.91
C SER A 209 -2.33 -0.75 -8.96
N GLY A 210 -1.54 -1.41 -9.81
CA GLY A 210 -2.03 -2.30 -10.87
C GLY A 210 -2.63 -1.59 -12.10
N VAL A 211 -2.64 -0.26 -12.13
CA VAL A 211 -3.17 0.53 -13.25
C VAL A 211 -2.03 1.20 -13.99
N HIS A 212 -1.96 1.05 -15.31
CA HIS A 212 -0.97 1.75 -16.13
C HIS A 212 -1.17 3.28 -16.04
N MET A 213 -0.17 3.99 -15.52
CA MET A 213 -0.16 5.45 -15.45
C MET A 213 1.04 5.98 -16.24
N CYS A 214 0.81 6.44 -17.48
CA CYS A 214 1.89 6.79 -18.40
C CYS A 214 2.84 7.82 -17.78
N VAL A 215 4.15 7.62 -17.95
CA VAL A 215 5.14 8.65 -17.65
C VAL A 215 5.20 9.64 -18.81
N VAL A 216 4.80 10.88 -18.55
CA VAL A 216 4.79 11.95 -19.55
C VAL A 216 5.64 13.13 -19.07
N PHE A 217 6.05 13.94 -20.05
CA PHE A 217 6.52 15.29 -19.77
C PHE A 217 5.32 16.20 -19.55
N ALA A 218 5.33 17.02 -18.51
CA ALA A 218 4.31 18.03 -18.29
C ALA A 218 4.90 19.34 -17.72
N ASN A 219 4.33 20.46 -18.15
CA ASN A 219 4.61 21.78 -17.58
C ASN A 219 3.49 22.17 -16.62
N PHE A 220 3.86 22.55 -15.40
CA PHE A 220 2.94 22.96 -14.34
C PHE A 220 3.10 24.44 -14.03
N GLN A 221 2.02 25.08 -13.59
CA GLN A 221 2.00 26.43 -13.03
C GLN A 221 1.32 26.41 -11.66
N CYS A 222 1.94 27.01 -10.65
CA CYS A 222 1.36 27.15 -9.32
C CYS A 222 0.18 28.11 -9.35
N ARG A 223 -0.97 27.70 -8.78
CA ARG A 223 -2.16 28.56 -8.66
C ARG A 223 -1.96 29.81 -7.78
N ARG A 224 -1.02 29.75 -6.83
CA ARG A 224 -0.83 30.79 -5.81
C ARG A 224 0.27 31.78 -6.17
N CYS A 225 1.45 31.30 -6.51
CA CYS A 225 2.62 32.16 -6.77
C CYS A 225 3.00 32.27 -8.25
N ASN A 226 2.22 31.67 -9.16
CA ASN A 226 2.46 31.63 -10.61
C ASN A 226 3.81 31.02 -11.04
N TYR A 227 4.59 30.46 -10.12
CA TYR A 227 5.82 29.75 -10.43
C TYR A 227 5.55 28.56 -11.35
N THR A 228 6.35 28.44 -12.41
CA THR A 228 6.26 27.36 -13.39
C THR A 228 7.40 26.37 -13.23
N TRP A 229 7.12 25.10 -13.51
CA TRP A 229 8.14 24.06 -13.54
C TRP A 229 7.77 22.96 -14.53
N ALA A 230 8.79 22.26 -15.01
CA ALA A 230 8.63 21.09 -15.86
C ALA A 230 8.87 19.81 -15.06
N SER A 231 8.16 18.74 -15.40
CA SER A 231 8.39 17.41 -14.85
C SER A 231 8.43 16.38 -15.97
N HIS A 232 9.55 15.65 -16.05
CA HIS A 232 9.72 14.50 -16.95
C HIS A 232 9.11 13.21 -16.39
N HIS A 233 8.61 13.24 -15.15
CA HIS A 233 8.03 12.11 -14.43
C HIS A 233 6.57 12.37 -14.03
N ALA A 234 5.84 13.18 -14.80
CA ALA A 234 4.42 13.38 -14.55
C ALA A 234 3.66 12.09 -14.88
N ARG A 235 2.62 11.78 -14.11
CA ARG A 235 1.82 10.56 -14.25
C ARG A 235 0.47 10.91 -14.87
N LEU A 236 0.19 10.33 -16.04
CA LEU A 236 -1.09 10.47 -16.73
C LEU A 236 -1.97 9.26 -16.41
N LYS A 237 -3.15 9.51 -15.85
CA LYS A 237 -4.16 8.49 -15.52
C LYS A 237 -4.83 7.94 -16.79
N PRO A 238 -5.54 6.79 -16.69
CA PRO A 238 -6.30 6.24 -17.80
C PRO A 238 -7.40 7.14 -18.36
N ASP A 239 -7.87 8.12 -17.59
CA ASP A 239 -8.89 9.12 -17.96
C ASP A 239 -8.28 10.41 -18.57
N GLU A 240 -6.97 10.40 -18.86
CA GLU A 240 -6.21 11.53 -19.43
C GLU A 240 -6.03 12.73 -18.48
N THR A 241 -6.35 12.54 -17.21
CA THR A 241 -6.00 13.51 -16.17
C THR A 241 -4.57 13.30 -15.69
N LEU A 242 -3.86 14.39 -15.40
CA LEU A 242 -2.55 14.33 -14.77
C LEU A 242 -2.69 14.28 -13.27
N MET A 243 -1.91 13.40 -12.64
CA MET A 243 -1.70 13.48 -11.20
C MET A 243 -1.05 14.82 -10.85
N GLY A 244 -1.53 15.44 -9.77
CA GLY A 244 -1.08 16.75 -9.37
C GLY A 244 0.38 16.77 -8.95
N GLN A 245 0.96 17.98 -9.02
CA GLN A 245 2.24 18.28 -8.40
C GLN A 245 2.14 19.56 -7.59
N GLN A 246 2.77 19.59 -6.42
CA GLN A 246 2.81 20.75 -5.55
C GLN A 246 3.96 21.69 -5.93
N CYS A 247 3.77 22.98 -5.72
CA CYS A 247 4.79 23.98 -5.98
C CYS A 247 5.89 23.93 -4.93
N SER A 248 7.16 23.86 -5.36
CA SER A 248 8.31 23.87 -4.45
C SER A 248 8.47 25.15 -3.63
N ARG A 249 7.85 26.27 -4.03
CA ARG A 249 7.96 27.57 -3.34
C ARG A 249 6.93 27.76 -2.24
N CYS A 250 5.71 27.25 -2.42
CA CYS A 250 4.59 27.55 -1.53
C CYS A 250 3.68 26.35 -1.22
N ALA A 251 4.09 25.14 -1.61
CA ALA A 251 3.37 23.86 -1.45
C ALA A 251 1.97 23.80 -2.07
N SER A 252 1.50 24.87 -2.72
CA SER A 252 0.17 24.92 -3.35
C SER A 252 0.12 24.07 -4.61
N ALA A 253 -1.05 23.51 -4.91
CA ALA A 253 -1.27 22.67 -6.08
C ALA A 253 -0.90 23.40 -7.40
N GLY A 254 -0.18 22.69 -8.25
CA GLY A 254 0.09 23.06 -9.64
C GLY A 254 -1.03 22.67 -10.57
N VAL A 255 -1.20 23.44 -11.63
CA VAL A 255 -2.07 23.12 -12.76
C VAL A 255 -1.19 22.79 -13.95
N ALA A 256 -1.39 21.62 -14.54
CA ALA A 256 -0.72 21.29 -15.79
C ALA A 256 -1.23 22.19 -16.92
N LYS A 257 -0.31 22.83 -17.64
CA LYS A 257 -0.60 23.67 -18.81
C LYS A 257 -0.57 22.88 -20.09
N GLU A 258 0.37 21.96 -20.19
CA GLU A 258 0.59 21.11 -21.34
C GLU A 258 1.29 19.82 -20.90
N TRP A 259 1.06 18.75 -21.64
CA TRP A 259 1.79 17.52 -21.51
C TRP A 259 2.00 16.85 -22.86
N LYS A 260 3.05 16.04 -22.94
CA LYS A 260 3.36 15.22 -24.11
C LYS A 260 3.95 13.88 -23.69
N PRO A 261 3.69 12.79 -24.43
CA PRO A 261 4.35 11.51 -24.20
C PRO A 261 5.87 11.67 -24.21
N ASN A 262 6.56 10.98 -23.30
CA ASN A 262 8.03 10.88 -23.38
C ASN A 262 8.39 9.97 -24.55
N THR A 263 8.72 10.56 -25.70
CA THR A 263 9.20 9.83 -26.87
C THR A 263 10.56 9.21 -26.58
N ARG A 264 10.76 7.94 -27.00
CA ARG A 264 11.97 7.14 -26.75
C ARG A 264 13.28 7.78 -27.29
N GLY A 265 13.21 8.88 -28.05
CA GLY A 265 14.36 9.60 -28.59
C GLY A 265 14.86 10.78 -27.75
N ASP A 266 14.16 11.20 -26.69
CA ASP A 266 14.55 12.36 -25.88
C ASP A 266 15.60 11.99 -24.80
N GLU A 267 16.57 11.13 -25.13
CA GLU A 267 17.64 10.73 -24.22
C GLU A 267 18.53 11.91 -23.80
N GLU A 268 18.67 12.93 -24.64
CA GLU A 268 19.37 14.17 -24.28
C GLU A 268 18.69 14.93 -23.14
N SER A 269 17.38 14.74 -22.94
CA SER A 269 16.63 15.33 -21.83
C SER A 269 16.81 14.57 -20.50
N ARG A 270 17.27 13.31 -20.54
CA ARG A 270 17.48 12.50 -19.33
C ARG A 270 18.68 12.98 -18.50
N GLY A 271 19.63 13.69 -19.10
CA GLY A 271 20.77 14.28 -18.40
C GLY A 271 20.46 15.58 -17.65
N GLN A 272 19.36 16.27 -18.01
CA GLN A 272 18.91 17.53 -17.39
C GLN A 272 17.62 17.39 -16.60
N GLY A 273 17.02 16.20 -16.55
CA GLY A 273 15.85 15.91 -15.74
C GLY A 273 16.16 16.16 -14.27
N GLY A 274 15.70 17.30 -13.73
CA GLY A 274 15.85 17.62 -12.32
C GLY A 274 15.40 16.45 -11.46
N MET A 275 16.12 16.20 -10.35
CA MET A 275 15.79 15.10 -9.44
C MET A 275 14.31 15.16 -9.08
N HIS A 276 13.62 14.04 -9.29
CA HIS A 276 12.21 13.90 -8.93
C HIS A 276 12.01 14.29 -7.45
N GLN A 277 11.20 15.31 -7.20
CA GLN A 277 10.91 15.77 -5.85
C GLN A 277 9.69 15.03 -5.32
N SER A 278 9.92 13.86 -4.70
CA SER A 278 8.86 12.96 -4.23
C SER A 278 7.82 13.64 -3.32
N ARG A 279 8.25 14.60 -2.49
CA ARG A 279 7.35 15.39 -1.62
C ARG A 279 6.34 16.25 -2.39
N LEU A 280 6.64 16.59 -3.65
CA LEU A 280 5.81 17.44 -4.48
C LEU A 280 4.97 16.66 -5.49
N CYS A 281 5.05 15.34 -5.52
CA CYS A 281 4.36 14.53 -6.51
C CYS A 281 3.20 13.78 -5.87
N ASP A 282 1.97 13.99 -6.35
CA ASP A 282 0.80 13.31 -5.82
C ASP A 282 0.90 11.79 -5.98
N ALA A 283 1.56 11.30 -7.03
CA ALA A 283 1.83 9.86 -7.18
C ALA A 283 2.75 9.31 -6.08
N CYS A 284 3.77 10.07 -5.66
CA CYS A 284 4.61 9.70 -4.52
C CYS A 284 3.87 9.85 -3.19
N ARG A 285 2.94 10.81 -3.08
CA ARG A 285 2.10 10.97 -1.89
C ARG A 285 1.13 9.79 -1.74
N GLU A 286 0.36 9.49 -2.77
CA GLU A 286 -0.70 8.48 -2.77
C GLU A 286 -0.12 7.07 -2.72
N PHE A 287 0.76 6.74 -3.67
CA PHE A 287 1.25 5.36 -3.80
C PHE A 287 2.51 5.13 -3.00
N GLY A 288 3.31 6.15 -2.83
CA GLY A 288 4.50 6.09 -2.01
C GLY A 288 5.78 6.33 -2.82
N ASN A 289 5.83 5.72 -4.00
CA ASN A 289 6.90 5.88 -4.96
C ASN A 289 6.27 5.97 -6.35
N CYS A 290 6.39 7.13 -7.00
CA CYS A 290 5.83 7.34 -8.32
C CYS A 290 6.46 6.42 -9.37
N MET A 291 7.52 5.67 -9.06
CA MET A 291 8.10 4.66 -9.94
C MET A 291 7.35 3.33 -9.92
N GLY A 292 6.41 3.09 -9.01
CA GLY A 292 5.61 1.85 -9.04
C GLY A 292 6.34 0.62 -8.52
N MET A 293 7.17 0.76 -7.49
CA MET A 293 7.79 -0.39 -6.80
C MET A 293 7.06 -0.66 -5.50
N PHE A 294 5.94 -1.37 -5.59
CA PHE A 294 5.14 -1.80 -4.46
C PHE A 294 5.05 -3.31 -4.50
N TYR A 295 5.95 -3.95 -3.77
CA TYR A 295 6.03 -5.39 -3.70
C TYR A 295 6.07 -5.79 -2.24
N ASP A 296 5.83 -7.08 -2.01
CA ASP A 296 5.89 -7.63 -0.67
C ASP A 296 7.34 -7.49 -0.20
N PRO A 297 7.61 -7.16 1.07
CA PRO A 297 8.97 -7.11 1.59
C PRO A 297 9.77 -8.39 1.29
N PHE A 298 9.13 -9.58 1.31
CA PHE A 298 9.74 -10.83 0.85
C PHE A 298 10.17 -10.78 -0.61
N VAL A 299 9.25 -10.40 -1.49
CA VAL A 299 9.52 -10.28 -2.92
C VAL A 299 10.66 -9.29 -3.20
N LEU A 300 10.68 -8.15 -2.50
CA LEU A 300 11.73 -7.13 -2.64
C LEU A 300 13.09 -7.63 -2.17
N THR A 301 13.12 -8.33 -1.03
CA THR A 301 14.36 -8.86 -0.45
C THR A 301 15.00 -9.88 -1.39
N THR A 302 14.23 -10.89 -1.82
CA THR A 302 14.72 -11.90 -2.76
C THR A 302 15.11 -11.27 -4.09
N ALA A 303 14.35 -10.31 -4.60
CA ALA A 303 14.71 -9.62 -5.83
C ALA A 303 16.02 -8.84 -5.70
N LEU A 304 16.25 -8.16 -4.58
CA LEU A 304 17.52 -7.50 -4.30
C LEU A 304 18.66 -8.52 -4.19
N SER A 305 18.45 -9.69 -3.57
CA SER A 305 19.46 -10.77 -3.54
C SER A 305 19.82 -11.27 -4.95
N LEU A 306 18.84 -11.36 -5.85
CA LEU A 306 19.06 -11.71 -7.26
C LEU A 306 19.76 -10.58 -8.03
N VAL A 307 19.55 -9.32 -7.67
CA VAL A 307 20.28 -8.16 -8.24
C VAL A 307 21.72 -8.12 -7.78
N SER A 308 21.92 -8.26 -6.47
CA SER A 308 23.23 -8.11 -5.84
C SER A 308 24.11 -9.34 -5.99
N GLY A 309 23.51 -10.51 -6.22
CA GLY A 309 24.21 -11.79 -6.28
C GLY A 309 24.53 -12.41 -4.92
N HIS A 310 24.11 -11.79 -3.82
CA HIS A 310 24.31 -12.28 -2.46
C HIS A 310 23.09 -11.99 -1.59
N PHE A 311 22.98 -12.68 -0.44
CA PHE A 311 21.83 -12.54 0.45
C PHE A 311 21.73 -11.13 1.03
N VAL A 312 20.59 -10.47 0.83
CA VAL A 312 20.35 -9.12 1.33
C VAL A 312 19.82 -9.16 2.75
N GLN A 313 20.54 -8.52 3.67
CA GLN A 313 20.11 -8.28 5.03
C GLN A 313 19.59 -6.85 5.19
N TRP A 314 18.49 -6.70 5.92
CA TRP A 314 17.96 -5.39 6.30
C TRP A 314 18.51 -4.97 7.66
N HIS A 315 18.97 -3.72 7.74
CA HIS A 315 19.42 -3.11 8.98
C HIS A 315 18.55 -1.91 9.33
N PRO A 316 18.11 -1.77 10.59
CA PRO A 316 17.53 -0.54 11.07
C PRO A 316 18.45 0.66 10.77
N PHE A 317 17.88 1.77 10.31
CA PHE A 317 18.62 3.01 10.08
C PHE A 317 19.20 3.56 11.39
N SER A 318 18.41 3.56 12.46
CA SER A 318 18.84 3.92 13.80
C SER A 318 17.93 3.28 14.86
N GLU A 319 18.30 3.39 16.14
CA GLU A 319 17.48 2.91 17.27
C GLU A 319 16.18 3.72 17.42
N GLU A 320 16.20 5.01 17.08
CA GLU A 320 15.04 5.90 17.14
C GLU A 320 14.09 5.72 15.94
N MET A 321 14.59 5.17 14.84
CA MET A 321 13.82 4.92 13.62
C MET A 321 14.02 3.49 13.09
N PRO A 322 13.63 2.48 13.88
CA PRO A 322 13.90 1.09 13.52
C PRO A 322 13.06 0.60 12.34
N GLU A 323 11.97 1.30 12.00
CA GLU A 323 11.12 0.99 10.85
C GLU A 323 11.71 1.38 9.49
N LEU A 324 12.74 2.24 9.47
CA LEU A 324 13.45 2.58 8.24
C LEU A 324 14.57 1.57 8.06
N LEU A 325 14.36 0.62 7.14
CA LEU A 325 15.29 -0.49 6.92
C LEU A 325 16.20 -0.17 5.75
N LEU A 326 17.50 -0.40 5.91
CA LEU A 326 18.54 -0.24 4.89
C LEU A 326 18.98 -1.61 4.40
N ALA A 327 19.04 -1.80 3.07
CA ALA A 327 19.54 -3.03 2.49
C ALA A 327 21.08 -3.05 2.49
N ASP A 328 21.67 -4.14 2.99
CA ASP A 328 23.06 -4.48 2.69
C ASP A 328 23.14 -5.13 1.30
N LEU A 329 23.60 -4.36 0.32
CA LEU A 329 23.78 -4.80 -1.07
C LEU A 329 25.25 -5.14 -1.39
N GLY A 330 26.12 -5.22 -0.39
CA GLY A 330 27.52 -5.61 -0.58
C GLY A 330 28.37 -4.55 -1.30
N LYS A 331 29.66 -4.87 -1.49
CA LYS A 331 30.67 -3.89 -1.94
C LYS A 331 30.43 -3.39 -3.36
N GLU A 332 29.92 -4.25 -4.25
CA GLU A 332 29.65 -3.92 -5.66
C GLU A 332 28.60 -2.80 -5.81
N PHE A 333 27.61 -2.79 -4.90
CA PHE A 333 26.55 -1.79 -4.88
C PHE A 333 26.74 -0.75 -3.79
N SER A 334 27.95 -0.62 -3.24
CA SER A 334 28.23 0.36 -2.18
C SER A 334 27.84 1.79 -2.58
N GLY A 335 27.88 2.13 -3.87
CA GLY A 335 27.45 3.42 -4.41
C GLY A 335 25.94 3.70 -4.37
N LEU A 336 25.11 2.68 -4.12
CA LEU A 336 23.66 2.77 -4.02
C LEU A 336 23.23 2.62 -2.56
N GLN A 337 22.16 3.32 -2.20
CA GLN A 337 21.46 3.07 -0.95
C GLN A 337 20.03 2.70 -1.29
N VAL A 338 19.56 1.61 -0.72
CA VAL A 338 18.19 1.14 -0.90
C VAL A 338 17.57 1.03 0.47
N CYS A 339 16.41 1.65 0.66
CA CYS A 339 15.69 1.59 1.92
C CYS A 339 14.25 1.13 1.72
N LEU A 340 13.74 0.44 2.74
CA LEU A 340 12.38 -0.01 2.87
C LEU A 340 11.74 0.76 4.04
N GLN A 341 10.55 1.32 3.85
CA GLN A 341 9.87 2.13 4.87
C GLN A 341 8.35 1.96 4.81
N PRO A 342 7.65 2.01 5.95
CA PRO A 342 6.19 1.99 5.99
C PRO A 342 5.61 3.27 5.36
N HIS A 343 4.40 3.15 4.81
CA HIS A 343 3.66 4.27 4.25
C HIS A 343 2.19 4.16 4.57
N VAL A 344 1.68 5.24 5.16
CA VAL A 344 0.25 5.42 5.36
C VAL A 344 -0.15 6.75 4.75
N TYR A 345 -1.22 6.71 3.98
CA TYR A 345 -1.84 7.87 3.38
C TYR A 345 -3.33 7.84 3.72
N THR A 346 -3.83 8.89 4.36
CA THR A 346 -5.27 9.12 4.43
C THR A 346 -5.66 9.86 3.16
N ALA A 347 -6.63 9.34 2.42
CA ALA A 347 -7.24 10.17 1.39
C ALA A 347 -7.70 11.46 2.09
N PRO A 348 -7.41 12.65 1.54
CA PRO A 348 -8.11 13.84 1.98
C PRO A 348 -9.57 13.47 1.92
N TRP A 349 -10.31 13.73 2.99
CA TRP A 349 -11.75 13.63 2.95
C TRP A 349 -12.14 14.47 1.74
N GLU A 350 -12.45 13.82 0.62
CA GLU A 350 -13.26 14.45 -0.37
C GLU A 350 -14.49 14.75 0.45
N GLU A 351 -14.67 16.02 0.85
CA GLU A 351 -16.01 16.57 0.95
C GLU A 351 -16.62 16.11 -0.37
N LYS A 352 -17.36 14.98 -0.33
CA LYS A 352 -17.93 14.36 -1.52
C LYS A 352 -18.49 15.54 -2.28
N PRO A 353 -17.95 15.90 -3.47
CA PRO A 353 -18.40 17.09 -4.13
C PRO A 353 -19.89 16.94 -4.20
N TYR A 354 -20.60 17.84 -3.50
CA TYR A 354 -22.03 17.78 -3.28
C TYR A 354 -22.62 17.33 -4.61
N SER A 355 -23.18 16.11 -4.63
CA SER A 355 -23.28 15.35 -5.88
C SER A 355 -23.90 16.27 -6.93
N ALA A 356 -23.36 16.32 -8.15
CA ALA A 356 -23.98 17.13 -9.20
C ALA A 356 -25.47 16.76 -9.41
N TYR A 357 -25.86 15.57 -8.94
CA TYR A 357 -27.23 15.09 -8.82
C TYR A 357 -28.13 15.93 -7.89
N ASP A 358 -27.58 16.56 -6.84
CA ASP A 358 -28.30 17.47 -5.94
C ASP A 358 -28.25 18.94 -6.41
N ALA A 359 -27.24 19.31 -7.21
CA ALA A 359 -27.16 20.63 -7.85
C ALA A 359 -28.17 20.81 -8.99
N GLU A 360 -28.56 19.72 -9.68
CA GLU A 360 -29.58 19.76 -10.73
C GLU A 360 -31.00 20.08 -10.22
N LYS A 361 -31.25 19.99 -8.90
CA LYS A 361 -32.53 20.42 -8.30
C LYS A 361 -32.55 21.86 -7.83
N THR A 362 -31.42 22.57 -7.79
CA THR A 362 -31.34 23.92 -7.22
C THR A 362 -30.78 25.00 -8.16
N GLN A 363 -30.42 24.69 -9.41
CA GLN A 363 -30.02 25.71 -10.38
C GLN A 363 -30.96 25.79 -11.58
N GLY A 364 -31.90 26.74 -11.49
CA GLY A 364 -32.60 27.25 -12.64
C GLY A 364 -31.62 27.81 -13.67
N ARG A 365 -31.68 27.25 -14.89
CA ARG A 365 -31.30 27.85 -16.19
C ARG A 365 -30.18 28.90 -16.17
N HIS A 366 -28.94 28.46 -16.31
CA HIS A 366 -27.95 29.21 -17.09
C HIS A 366 -27.77 28.53 -18.46
N ARG A 367 -28.52 29.04 -19.44
CA ARG A 367 -28.39 28.70 -20.85
C ARG A 367 -27.13 29.38 -21.38
N TRP A 368 -26.16 28.59 -21.84
CA TRP A 368 -25.05 29.10 -22.65
C TRP A 368 -25.61 29.69 -23.95
N ILE A 369 -25.54 31.02 -24.08
CA ILE A 369 -25.88 31.72 -25.32
C ILE A 369 -24.71 31.55 -26.28
N ARG A 370 -24.91 30.74 -27.34
CA ARG A 370 -24.11 30.84 -28.55
C ARG A 370 -24.37 32.21 -29.16
N LYS A 371 -23.30 32.97 -29.41
CA LYS A 371 -23.36 34.13 -30.31
C LYS A 371 -23.78 33.61 -31.68
N ASP A 372 -24.63 34.38 -32.35
CA ASP A 372 -25.13 34.18 -33.72
C ASP A 372 -26.49 33.47 -33.81
N GLU A 373 -27.57 34.21 -33.45
CA GLU A 373 -28.87 34.17 -34.16
C GLU A 373 -29.80 35.32 -33.67
N PRO A 374 -30.67 35.88 -34.55
CA PRO A 374 -31.36 37.15 -34.28
C PRO A 374 -32.65 36.99 -33.46
N LEU A 375 -32.92 38.02 -32.64
CA LEU A 375 -34.05 38.15 -31.74
C LEU A 375 -35.39 38.28 -32.49
N LEU A 376 -36.32 37.36 -32.23
CA LEU A 376 -37.75 37.57 -32.42
C LEU A 376 -38.49 37.32 -31.10
N SER A 377 -39.35 38.29 -30.79
CA SER A 377 -40.20 38.49 -29.63
C SER A 377 -41.22 37.37 -29.36
N ALA A 378 -41.56 37.12 -28.09
CA ALA A 378 -42.94 37.21 -27.58
C ALA A 378 -43.03 36.94 -26.06
N GLN A 379 -44.01 37.63 -25.48
CA GLN A 379 -44.45 37.76 -24.08
C GLN A 379 -45.04 36.49 -23.43
N ALA A 380 -45.35 36.66 -22.12
CA ALA A 380 -46.18 35.86 -21.20
C ALA A 380 -45.37 34.93 -20.27
N GLY A 381 -45.62 34.83 -18.96
CA GLY A 381 -46.64 35.36 -18.07
C GLY A 381 -46.38 34.83 -16.65
N ILE A 382 -46.93 35.51 -15.66
CA ILE A 382 -46.76 35.36 -14.20
C ILE A 382 -47.48 34.12 -13.62
N LYS A 383 -46.97 33.56 -12.50
CA LYS A 383 -47.60 32.77 -11.38
C LYS A 383 -46.71 31.56 -11.00
N ASP A 384 -46.47 31.14 -9.75
CA ASP A 384 -46.94 31.48 -8.40
C ASP A 384 -45.85 31.03 -7.38
N GLN A 385 -45.79 31.72 -6.24
CA GLN A 385 -45.11 31.30 -5.00
C GLN A 385 -46.06 30.49 -4.10
N ILE A 386 -45.48 29.83 -3.10
CA ILE A 386 -46.04 29.41 -1.78
C ILE A 386 -46.05 27.88 -1.61
N GLY A 387 -45.20 27.39 -0.70
CA GLY A 387 -45.32 26.02 -0.18
C GLY A 387 -44.08 25.42 0.49
N PHE A 388 -43.39 26.12 1.40
CA PHE A 388 -42.32 25.49 2.20
C PHE A 388 -42.20 26.12 3.60
N GLN A 389 -43.21 25.88 4.44
CA GLN A 389 -43.15 26.27 5.86
C GLN A 389 -44.04 25.36 6.73
N LYS A 390 -43.85 24.04 6.65
CA LYS A 390 -44.62 23.08 7.46
C LYS A 390 -43.97 21.70 7.68
N PHE A 391 -42.64 21.64 7.84
CA PHE A 391 -41.93 20.36 8.05
C PHE A 391 -40.92 20.35 9.21
N LEU A 392 -41.16 21.17 10.25
CA LEU A 392 -40.50 21.03 11.55
C LEU A 392 -41.56 21.10 12.63
N THR A 393 -41.98 19.93 13.12
CA THR A 393 -42.41 19.63 14.50
C THR A 393 -43.20 18.32 14.48
N LYS A 394 -42.65 17.24 15.06
CA LYS A 394 -43.34 16.32 15.99
C LYS A 394 -42.63 14.96 16.07
N ASN A 395 -42.12 14.67 17.26
CA ASN A 395 -42.33 13.45 18.07
C ASN A 395 -41.03 12.87 18.65
N GLU A 396 -40.75 13.24 19.90
CA GLU A 396 -40.29 12.30 20.92
C GLU A 396 -41.50 11.51 21.43
N PRO A 397 -41.29 10.29 21.97
CA PRO A 397 -41.44 10.17 23.42
C PRO A 397 -40.40 9.26 24.09
N ASP A 398 -40.51 9.33 25.42
CA ASP A 398 -39.60 9.02 26.51
C ASP A 398 -39.74 7.57 27.05
N ARG A 399 -38.76 7.18 27.90
CA ARG A 399 -38.75 6.17 28.97
C ARG A 399 -38.38 4.67 28.76
N SER A 400 -37.19 4.38 29.30
CA SER A 400 -36.84 3.42 30.37
C SER A 400 -36.98 1.91 30.19
N GLU A 401 -35.85 1.20 30.24
CA GLU A 401 -35.69 -0.08 30.96
C GLU A 401 -34.20 -0.34 31.29
N ALA A 402 -33.95 -0.79 32.53
CA ALA A 402 -32.64 -0.99 33.13
C ALA A 402 -32.39 -2.49 33.36
N MET A 403 -31.16 -2.96 33.08
CA MET A 403 -30.63 -4.29 33.44
C MET A 403 -29.07 -4.22 33.47
N PRO A 404 -28.36 -5.19 34.07
CA PRO A 404 -27.40 -4.92 35.17
C PRO A 404 -25.95 -4.73 34.72
N ARG A 405 -25.23 -3.92 35.50
CA ARG A 405 -23.77 -3.79 35.49
C ARG A 405 -23.15 -4.92 36.31
N THR A 406 -22.38 -5.80 35.68
CA THR A 406 -21.34 -6.59 36.34
C THR A 406 -20.12 -5.69 36.53
N GLY A 407 -19.97 -5.16 37.74
CA GLY A 407 -18.83 -4.33 38.12
C GLY A 407 -17.67 -5.18 38.65
N PHE A 408 -16.55 -5.20 37.93
CA PHE A 408 -15.24 -5.27 38.58
C PHE A 408 -14.85 -3.84 38.94
N LEU A 409 -15.02 -3.49 40.21
CA LEU A 409 -14.49 -2.26 40.78
C LEU A 409 -12.97 -2.44 40.95
N LEU A 410 -12.18 -1.89 40.03
CA LEU A 410 -10.78 -1.57 40.33
C LEU A 410 -10.81 -0.32 41.21
N ALA A 411 -10.26 -0.44 42.42
CA ALA A 411 -10.02 0.71 43.29
C ALA A 411 -9.07 1.69 42.57
N PRO A 412 -9.27 3.01 42.69
CA PRO A 412 -8.32 3.98 42.15
C PRO A 412 -6.97 3.82 42.87
N PHE A 413 -5.88 3.85 42.11
CA PHE A 413 -4.52 3.96 42.65
C PHE A 413 -4.27 5.43 43.01
N ASP A 414 -3.81 5.69 44.24
CA ASP A 414 -3.59 7.06 44.72
C ASP A 414 -2.24 7.62 44.24
N THR A 415 -1.34 6.76 43.77
CA THR A 415 -0.03 7.16 43.24
C THR A 415 0.41 6.34 42.02
N GLU A 416 1.27 6.93 41.18
CA GLU A 416 1.86 6.28 40.00
C GLU A 416 2.70 5.05 40.37
N GLU A 417 3.32 5.07 41.55
CA GLU A 417 4.14 3.97 42.07
C GLU A 417 3.29 2.73 42.41
N GLU A 418 2.07 2.92 42.95
CA GLU A 418 1.12 1.83 43.21
C GLU A 418 0.61 1.19 41.91
N MET A 419 0.36 2.00 40.88
CA MET A 419 -0.04 1.52 39.56
C MET A 419 1.08 0.69 38.90
N GLN A 420 2.33 1.17 38.97
CA GLN A 420 3.48 0.44 38.43
C GLN A 420 3.72 -0.87 39.18
N LYS A 421 3.59 -0.86 40.51
CA LYS A 421 3.71 -2.07 41.34
C LYS A 421 2.62 -3.09 41.01
N ALA A 422 1.37 -2.66 40.88
CA ALA A 422 0.26 -3.54 40.49
C ALA A 422 0.44 -4.14 39.09
N ALA A 423 0.99 -3.37 38.14
CA ALA A 423 1.30 -3.86 36.80
C ALA A 423 2.40 -4.93 36.80
N VAL A 424 3.44 -4.76 37.62
CA VAL A 424 4.52 -5.75 37.78
C VAL A 424 4.01 -7.02 38.47
N GLU A 425 3.16 -6.89 39.50
CA GLU A 425 2.54 -8.03 40.18
C GLU A 425 1.61 -8.83 39.24
N ALA A 426 0.80 -8.14 38.43
CA ALA A 426 -0.05 -8.77 37.43
C ALA A 426 0.77 -9.51 36.35
N PHE A 427 1.88 -8.90 35.90
CA PHE A 427 2.78 -9.54 34.93
C PHE A 427 3.43 -10.80 35.50
N ASN A 428 3.91 -10.75 36.75
CA ASN A 428 4.52 -11.90 37.41
C ASN A 428 3.51 -13.01 37.67
N ALA A 429 2.24 -12.69 37.99
CA ALA A 429 1.19 -13.69 38.16
C ALA A 429 0.89 -14.46 36.86
N VAL A 430 0.88 -13.77 35.71
CA VAL A 430 0.69 -14.40 34.39
C VAL A 430 1.89 -15.28 34.01
N GLU A 431 3.11 -14.86 34.32
CA GLU A 431 4.32 -15.66 34.07
C GLU A 431 4.40 -16.89 34.98
N ASP A 432 3.99 -16.78 36.24
CA ASP A 432 3.91 -17.93 37.16
C ASP A 432 2.80 -18.93 36.75
N GLU A 433 1.67 -18.46 36.21
CA GLU A 433 0.62 -19.33 35.68
C GLU A 433 1.10 -20.12 34.45
N LYS A 434 1.86 -19.48 33.54
CA LYS A 434 2.51 -20.17 32.41
C LYS A 434 3.56 -21.17 32.87
N ARG A 435 4.29 -20.87 33.94
CA ARG A 435 5.38 -21.71 34.44
C ARG A 435 4.88 -22.93 35.21
N THR A 436 3.76 -22.80 35.91
CA THR A 436 3.21 -23.86 36.76
C THR A 436 2.16 -24.73 36.05
N GLY A 437 1.59 -24.27 34.93
CA GLY A 437 0.62 -25.03 34.15
C GLY A 437 -0.68 -25.36 34.91
N LEU A 438 -0.95 -24.67 36.01
CA LEU A 438 -2.12 -24.89 36.87
C LEU A 438 -3.11 -23.73 36.69
N SER A 439 -4.11 -23.96 35.82
CA SER A 439 -5.30 -23.10 35.72
C SER A 439 -6.21 -23.37 36.93
N VAL A 440 -6.35 -22.41 37.84
CA VAL A 440 -7.32 -22.48 38.94
C VAL A 440 -8.72 -22.23 38.41
N MET A 441 -9.41 -23.29 37.98
CA MET A 441 -10.88 -23.27 37.85
C MET A 441 -11.50 -23.65 39.19
N CYS A 442 -12.16 -22.68 39.83
CA CYS A 442 -13.10 -22.95 40.92
C CYS A 442 -14.34 -23.66 40.33
N ILE A 443 -14.48 -24.95 40.66
CA ILE A 443 -15.68 -25.75 40.40
C ILE A 443 -16.54 -25.69 41.66
N ASP A 444 -17.69 -25.02 41.59
CA ASP A 444 -18.76 -25.22 42.56
C ASP A 444 -19.71 -26.30 42.03
N HIS A 445 -19.67 -27.46 42.69
CA HIS A 445 -20.67 -28.52 42.53
C HIS A 445 -21.88 -28.23 43.42
N GLN A 446 -23.07 -28.12 42.82
CA GLN A 446 -24.32 -28.48 43.48
C GLN A 446 -25.06 -29.54 42.67
N ALA A 447 -25.31 -30.67 43.34
CA ALA A 447 -26.04 -31.82 42.83
C ALA A 447 -27.55 -31.66 43.09
N GLY A 448 -28.36 -32.16 42.15
CA GLY A 448 -29.81 -32.35 42.31
C GLY A 448 -30.33 -33.29 41.20
N PRO A 449 -31.05 -34.39 41.51
CA PRO A 449 -31.28 -35.50 40.57
C PRO A 449 -32.68 -35.52 39.91
N HIS A 450 -32.91 -36.56 39.09
CA HIS A 450 -34.12 -36.98 38.33
C HIS A 450 -34.20 -36.49 36.89
N ALA A 451 -34.83 -37.18 35.93
CA ALA A 451 -35.20 -38.57 35.65
C ALA A 451 -35.82 -38.55 34.23
N GLY A 452 -35.81 -39.67 33.50
CA GLY A 452 -36.83 -39.96 32.48
C GLY A 452 -36.45 -39.82 31.00
N ASP A 453 -36.27 -40.97 30.37
CA ASP A 453 -37.01 -41.47 29.21
C ASP A 453 -36.93 -40.81 27.81
N GLU A 454 -36.43 -41.66 26.90
CA GLU A 454 -37.02 -42.12 25.64
C GLU A 454 -37.15 -41.23 24.38
N ALA A 455 -36.62 -41.84 23.30
CA ALA A 455 -37.19 -41.97 21.96
C ALA A 455 -37.20 -40.78 20.98
N GLY A 456 -36.38 -40.93 19.94
CA GLY A 456 -36.93 -41.16 18.60
C GLY A 456 -36.98 -39.98 17.62
N GLY A 457 -36.53 -40.24 16.39
CA GLY A 457 -37.09 -39.62 15.18
C GLY A 457 -36.17 -38.67 14.42
N SER A 458 -35.42 -39.20 13.45
CA SER A 458 -34.92 -38.41 12.32
C SER A 458 -36.02 -38.22 11.28
N PRO A 459 -36.12 -37.04 10.65
CA PRO A 459 -36.65 -36.96 9.30
C PRO A 459 -35.65 -36.31 8.34
N GLU A 460 -35.43 -37.05 7.26
CA GLU A 460 -34.72 -36.71 6.04
C GLU A 460 -35.49 -35.61 5.27
N VAL A 461 -34.84 -34.48 4.97
CA VAL A 461 -35.42 -33.40 4.16
C VAL A 461 -34.74 -33.35 2.80
N ARG A 462 -35.54 -33.64 1.76
CA ARG A 462 -35.22 -33.54 0.33
C ARG A 462 -34.88 -32.10 -0.07
N ARG A 463 -33.79 -31.93 -0.85
CA ARG A 463 -33.45 -30.68 -1.55
C ARG A 463 -34.17 -30.59 -2.89
N PRO A 464 -34.69 -29.43 -3.31
CA PRO A 464 -35.13 -29.19 -4.68
C PRO A 464 -33.99 -28.66 -5.57
N GLU A 465 -34.15 -28.93 -6.86
CA GLU A 465 -33.26 -28.66 -7.99
C GLU A 465 -33.04 -27.15 -8.24
N VAL A 466 -31.85 -26.81 -8.74
CA VAL A 466 -31.46 -25.43 -9.12
C VAL A 466 -31.38 -25.33 -10.64
N GLU A 467 -32.13 -24.37 -11.18
CA GLU A 467 -32.12 -23.94 -12.59
C GLU A 467 -30.75 -23.37 -13.03
N GLN A 468 -30.38 -23.66 -14.27
CA GLN A 468 -29.14 -23.22 -14.91
C GLN A 468 -29.27 -21.78 -15.47
N ILE A 469 -28.29 -20.92 -15.16
CA ILE A 469 -28.10 -19.60 -15.81
C ILE A 469 -26.67 -19.54 -16.42
N PRO A 470 -26.45 -18.88 -17.58
CA PRO A 470 -25.25 -19.06 -18.41
C PRO A 470 -23.97 -18.45 -17.84
N LYS A 471 -22.85 -19.09 -18.20
CA LYS A 471 -21.47 -18.79 -17.78
C LYS A 471 -20.98 -17.43 -18.28
N LEU A 472 -20.62 -16.54 -17.35
CA LEU A 472 -19.73 -15.39 -17.58
C LEU A 472 -18.32 -15.71 -17.02
N ASN A 473 -17.30 -15.25 -17.75
CA ASN A 473 -15.88 -15.54 -17.51
C ASN A 473 -15.45 -15.22 -16.06
N LYS A 474 -14.95 -16.25 -15.37
CA LYS A 474 -14.41 -16.18 -14.01
C LYS A 474 -13.05 -15.47 -14.02
N PHE A 475 -12.97 -14.32 -13.37
CA PHE A 475 -11.74 -13.89 -12.71
C PHE A 475 -11.60 -14.69 -11.40
N ASN A 476 -10.41 -15.23 -11.16
CA ASN A 476 -10.12 -15.96 -9.94
C ASN A 476 -10.22 -15.01 -8.72
N LYS A 477 -11.26 -15.21 -7.89
CA LYS A 477 -11.24 -14.79 -6.50
C LYS A 477 -10.09 -15.52 -5.82
N ILE A 478 -9.14 -14.76 -5.32
CA ILE A 478 -8.11 -15.22 -4.38
C ILE A 478 -8.85 -15.83 -3.18
N GLY A 479 -8.46 -17.04 -2.79
CA GLY A 479 -9.12 -17.81 -1.75
C GLY A 479 -9.14 -17.05 -0.43
N GLY A 480 -10.34 -16.81 0.09
CA GLY A 480 -10.53 -16.40 1.47
C GLY A 480 -10.11 -17.54 2.39
N TRP A 481 -9.26 -17.23 3.37
CA TRP A 481 -8.95 -18.13 4.47
C TRP A 481 -10.21 -18.31 5.34
N GLN A 482 -10.64 -19.54 5.58
CA GLN A 482 -11.64 -19.88 6.59
C GLN A 482 -10.93 -20.53 7.79
N PRO A 483 -11.22 -20.11 9.03
CA PRO A 483 -10.66 -20.76 10.21
C PRO A 483 -11.16 -22.21 10.33
N PRO A 484 -10.36 -23.12 10.91
CA PRO A 484 -10.77 -24.51 11.10
C PRO A 484 -11.97 -24.61 12.06
N GLN A 485 -12.98 -25.36 11.64
CA GLN A 485 -14.08 -25.76 12.51
C GLN A 485 -13.56 -26.80 13.53
N PRO A 486 -13.94 -26.73 14.81
CA PRO A 486 -13.59 -27.77 15.77
C PRO A 486 -14.25 -29.09 15.36
N SER A 487 -13.46 -30.16 15.33
CA SER A 487 -13.95 -31.52 15.16
C SER A 487 -14.79 -31.94 16.37
N PRO A 488 -15.92 -32.63 16.18
CA PRO A 488 -16.70 -33.15 17.29
C PRO A 488 -16.06 -34.44 17.79
N GLU A 489 -15.43 -34.38 18.97
CA GLU A 489 -15.28 -35.50 19.90
C GLU A 489 -15.56 -35.02 21.32
#